data_AF-A0A1H5G4Q7-F1
#
_entry.id   AF-A0A1H5G4Q7-F1
#
_cell.length_a   1.000
_cell.length_b   1.000
_cell.length_c   1.000
_cell.angle_alpha   90.00
_cell.angle_beta   90.00
_cell.angle_gamma   90.00
#
_symmetry.space_group_name_H-M   'P 1'
#
loop_
_entity.id
_entity.type
_entity.pdbx_description
1 polymer ?
#
loop_
_entity_poly.entity_id
_entity_poly.type
_entity_poly.pdbx_seq_one_letter_code
_entity_poly.pdbx_strand_id
1 'polypeptide(L)'
;MSDLPPDLTWERAAPPDATGPGPWIEIAFGEGDDGEAPVYIRETSDPANVVTTNRRKWDAFVLGVQAGEFDHFVEGVDDATAPETGPHA
;
A
#
# COMPACT_ATOMS: atom_id res chain seq x y z
N MET A 1 -9.12 10.50 15.32
CA MET A 1 -7.84 9.80 15.12
C MET A 1 -7.98 8.46 15.80
N SER A 2 -7.84 7.35 15.08
CA SER A 2 -7.88 6.02 15.69
C SER A 2 -6.73 5.91 16.69
N ASP A 3 -6.99 5.35 17.87
CA ASP A 3 -5.98 5.03 18.87
C ASP A 3 -5.17 3.83 18.33
N LEU A 4 -4.11 4.12 17.59
CA LEU A 4 -3.26 3.10 17.00
C LEU A 4 -2.37 2.49 18.08
N PRO A 5 -2.14 1.17 18.07
CA PRO A 5 -1.15 0.55 18.93
C PRO A 5 0.24 1.19 18.70
N PRO A 6 1.00 1.48 19.77
CA PRO A 6 2.28 2.18 19.64
C PRO A 6 3.39 1.33 19.01
N ASP A 7 3.29 0.00 19.09
CA ASP A 7 4.37 -0.95 18.73
C ASP A 7 4.07 -1.73 17.44
N LEU A 8 3.49 -1.07 16.44
CA LEU A 8 3.21 -1.69 15.15
C LEU A 8 4.50 -1.89 14.33
N THR A 9 4.71 -3.11 13.85
CA THR A 9 5.73 -3.41 12.85
C THR A 9 5.15 -3.14 11.46
N TRP A 10 5.67 -2.12 10.78
CA TRP A 10 5.26 -1.74 9.44
C TRP A 10 6.13 -2.41 8.38
N GLU A 11 5.50 -3.21 7.53
CA GLU A 11 6.12 -3.83 6.36
C GLU A 11 5.84 -2.98 5.12
N ARG A 12 6.92 -2.50 4.49
CA ARG A 12 6.83 -1.67 3.29
C ARG A 12 6.77 -2.52 2.04
N ALA A 13 5.70 -2.38 1.26
CA ALA A 13 5.52 -3.00 -0.05
C ALA A 13 6.30 -2.21 -1.13
N ALA A 14 7.62 -2.40 -1.15
CA ALA A 14 8.52 -1.81 -2.13
C ALA A 14 9.60 -2.81 -2.56
N PRO A 15 10.22 -2.66 -3.75
CA PRO A 15 11.40 -3.42 -4.12
C PRO A 15 12.51 -3.31 -3.06
N PRO A 16 13.33 -4.35 -2.85
CA PRO A 16 14.32 -4.39 -1.76
C PRO A 16 15.33 -3.24 -1.83
N ASP A 17 15.72 -2.82 -3.04
CA ASP A 17 16.68 -1.74 -3.28
C ASP A 17 16.02 -0.35 -3.45
N ALA A 18 14.70 -0.25 -3.29
CA ALA A 18 13.98 1.01 -3.47
C ALA A 18 14.29 1.99 -2.32
N THR A 19 14.67 3.21 -2.69
CA THR A 19 14.94 4.34 -1.78
C THR A 19 13.96 5.48 -2.02
N GLY A 20 13.86 6.40 -1.05
CA GLY A 20 12.94 7.54 -1.12
C GLY A 20 11.50 7.22 -0.72
N PRO A 21 10.60 8.23 -0.74
CA PRO A 21 9.27 8.11 -0.17
C PRO A 21 8.33 7.27 -1.04
N GLY A 22 8.49 7.30 -2.37
CA GLY A 22 7.71 6.55 -3.38
C GLY A 22 6.19 6.58 -3.20
N PRO A 23 5.45 5.88 -4.08
CA PRO A 23 4.02 5.58 -3.86
C PRO A 23 3.89 4.27 -3.06
N TRP A 24 4.71 4.08 -2.02
CA TRP A 24 4.76 2.82 -1.30
C TRP A 24 3.63 2.73 -0.29
N ILE A 25 3.04 1.53 -0.19
CA ILE A 25 2.11 1.17 0.86
C ILE A 25 2.86 0.45 1.97
N GLU A 26 2.53 0.78 3.21
CA GLU A 26 3.01 0.08 4.41
C GLU A 26 1.84 -0.60 5.10
N ILE A 27 2.06 -1.84 5.54
CA ILE A 27 1.06 -2.69 6.17
C ILE A 27 1.57 -3.10 7.56
N ALA A 28 0.71 -3.05 8.57
CA ALA A 28 0.99 -3.60 9.89
C ALA A 28 -0.16 -4.48 10.37
N PHE A 29 0.18 -5.59 11.02
CA PHE A 29 -0.79 -6.48 11.67
C PHE A 29 -0.82 -6.18 13.17
N GLY A 30 -2.02 -5.93 13.70
CA GLY A 30 -2.19 -5.78 15.14
C GLY A 30 -2.21 -7.13 15.87
N GLU A 31 -2.40 -7.08 17.18
CA GLU A 31 -2.44 -8.28 18.02
C GLU A 31 -3.65 -9.17 17.69
N GLY A 32 -3.44 -10.49 17.76
CA GLY A 32 -4.44 -11.51 17.49
C GLY A 32 -4.29 -12.17 16.11
N ASP A 33 -4.76 -13.42 16.01
CA ASP A 33 -4.66 -14.23 14.78
C ASP A 33 -6.03 -14.60 14.19
N ASP A 34 -7.12 -14.08 14.77
CA ASP A 34 -8.47 -14.32 14.28
C ASP A 34 -8.85 -13.37 13.12
N GLY A 35 -9.98 -13.67 12.48
CA GLY A 35 -10.45 -12.91 11.31
C GLY A 35 -10.81 -11.44 11.61
N GLU A 36 -11.00 -11.07 12.87
CA GLU A 36 -11.28 -9.70 13.32
C GLU A 36 -10.03 -8.94 13.75
N ALA A 37 -8.88 -9.61 13.87
CA ALA A 37 -7.60 -8.98 14.17
C ALA A 37 -7.32 -7.82 13.19
N PRO A 38 -6.91 -6.64 13.68
CA PRO A 38 -6.84 -5.45 12.86
C PRO A 38 -5.64 -5.48 11.91
N VAL A 39 -5.85 -4.93 10.71
CA VAL A 39 -4.82 -4.68 9.71
C VAL A 39 -4.80 -3.19 9.41
N TYR A 40 -3.63 -2.58 9.54
CA TYR A 40 -3.42 -1.15 9.34
C TYR A 40 -2.67 -0.93 8.03
N ILE A 41 -3.11 0.05 7.26
CA ILE A 41 -2.58 0.36 5.94
C ILE A 41 -2.35 1.87 5.87
N ARG A 42 -1.18 2.29 5.37
CA ARG A 42 -0.85 3.71 5.14
C ARG A 42 0.08 3.86 3.94
N GLU A 43 0.22 5.09 3.46
CA GLU A 43 1.25 5.44 2.48
C GLU A 43 2.54 5.87 3.20
N THR A 44 3.70 5.49 2.66
CA THR A 44 5.01 5.96 3.18
C THR A 44 5.12 7.49 3.12
N SER A 45 4.50 8.13 2.11
CA SER A 45 4.51 9.59 1.94
C SER A 45 3.53 10.35 2.85
N ASP A 46 2.51 9.68 3.40
CA ASP A 46 1.52 10.25 4.34
C ASP A 46 1.26 9.30 5.51
N PRO A 47 2.23 9.12 6.43
CA PRO A 47 2.15 8.11 7.47
C PRO A 47 1.11 8.41 8.56
N ALA A 48 0.53 9.61 8.57
CA ALA A 48 -0.52 10.01 9.50
C ALA A 48 -1.92 9.54 9.05
N ASN A 49 -2.10 9.26 7.76
CA ASN A 49 -3.35 8.81 7.19
C ASN A 49 -3.42 7.27 7.17
N VAL A 50 -3.93 6.69 8.25
CA VAL A 50 -4.03 5.24 8.43
C VAL A 50 -5.45 4.76 8.21
N VAL A 51 -5.61 3.82 7.27
CA VAL A 51 -6.84 3.06 7.08
C VAL A 51 -6.76 1.77 7.88
N THR A 52 -7.86 1.38 8.54
CA THR A 52 -7.94 0.15 9.34
C THR A 52 -8.99 -0.79 8.77
N THR A 53 -8.61 -2.05 8.59
CA THR A 53 -9.49 -3.17 8.24
C THR A 53 -9.23 -4.33 9.20
N ASN A 54 -9.74 -5.53 8.89
CA ASN A 54 -9.46 -6.75 9.65
C ASN A 54 -8.86 -7.84 8.77
N ARG A 55 -8.33 -8.89 9.41
CA ARG A 55 -7.63 -9.99 8.74
C ARG A 55 -8.50 -10.68 7.70
N ARG A 56 -9.78 -10.95 8.01
CA ARG A 56 -10.71 -11.59 7.05
C ARG A 56 -10.90 -10.77 5.77
N LYS A 57 -11.10 -9.46 5.91
CA LYS A 57 -11.28 -8.56 4.75
C LYS A 57 -9.98 -8.39 3.98
N TRP A 58 -8.86 -8.29 4.69
CA TRP A 58 -7.54 -8.22 4.07
C TRP A 58 -7.25 -9.47 3.22
N ASP A 59 -7.50 -10.66 3.75
CA ASP A 59 -7.25 -11.91 3.03
C ASP A 59 -8.13 -12.01 1.78
N ALA A 60 -9.41 -11.63 1.87
CA ALA A 60 -10.30 -11.57 0.72
C ALA A 60 -9.82 -10.54 -0.33
N PHE A 61 -9.34 -9.38 0.11
CA PHE A 61 -8.78 -8.37 -0.78
C PHE A 61 -7.53 -8.89 -1.52
N VAL A 62 -6.59 -9.53 -0.82
CA VAL A 62 -5.39 -10.12 -1.43
C VAL A 62 -5.76 -11.19 -2.45
N LEU A 63 -6.74 -12.05 -2.16
CA LEU A 63 -7.22 -13.05 -3.12
C LEU A 63 -7.79 -12.39 -4.39
N GLY A 64 -8.53 -11.30 -4.25
CA GLY A 64 -9.06 -10.56 -5.40
C GLY A 64 -7.97 -9.89 -6.24
N VAL A 65 -6.96 -9.31 -5.59
CA VAL A 65 -5.76 -8.77 -6.27
C VAL A 65 -5.04 -9.87 -7.05
N GLN A 66 -4.81 -11.04 -6.44
CA GLN A 66 -4.16 -12.17 -7.09
C GLN A 66 -4.97 -12.76 -8.26
N ALA A 67 -6.30 -12.64 -8.20
CA ALA A 67 -7.20 -13.06 -9.27
C ALA A 67 -7.27 -12.06 -10.44
N GLY A 68 -6.57 -10.92 -10.36
CA GLY A 68 -6.60 -9.87 -11.39
C GLY A 68 -7.90 -9.06 -11.38
N GLU A 69 -8.69 -9.09 -10.30
CA GLU A 69 -9.96 -8.35 -10.22
C GLU A 69 -9.77 -6.83 -10.41
N PHE A 70 -8.56 -6.33 -10.19
CA PHE A 70 -8.23 -4.91 -10.22
C PHE A 70 -7.41 -4.47 -11.46
N ASP A 71 -7.06 -5.40 -12.37
CA ASP A 71 -6.18 -5.07 -13.51
C ASP A 71 -6.81 -4.04 -14.46
N HIS A 72 -8.14 -4.01 -14.53
CA HIS A 72 -8.89 -3.04 -15.32
C HIS A 72 -8.79 -1.59 -14.80
N PHE A 73 -8.31 -1.37 -13.58
CA PHE A 73 -8.08 -0.02 -13.04
C PHE A 73 -6.74 0.59 -13.49
N VAL A 74 -5.88 -0.19 -14.16
CA VAL A 74 -4.54 0.23 -14.60
C VAL A 74 -4.51 0.65 -16.08
N GLU A 75 -5.54 0.31 -16.86
CA GLU A 75 -5.65 0.70 -18.27
C GLU A 75 -5.67 2.24 -18.42
N GLY A 76 -4.53 2.81 -18.84
CA GLY A 76 -4.36 4.26 -19.10
C GLY A 76 -3.28 4.98 -18.27
N VAL A 77 -2.52 4.30 -17.41
CA VAL A 77 -1.46 4.91 -16.58
C VAL A 77 -0.10 5.06 -17.32
N ASP A 78 0.03 4.53 -18.53
CA ASP A 78 1.30 4.45 -19.29
C ASP A 78 1.87 5.79 -19.84
N ASP A 79 1.26 6.96 -19.60
CA ASP A 79 1.74 8.24 -20.21
C ASP A 79 2.55 9.15 -19.26
N ALA A 80 2.73 8.81 -17.99
CA ALA A 80 3.39 9.71 -17.03
C ALA A 80 4.92 9.59 -16.93
N THR A 81 5.57 8.73 -17.73
CA THR A 81 7.04 8.54 -17.68
C THR A 81 7.68 8.51 -19.06
N ALA A 82 7.53 9.57 -19.85
CA ALA A 82 8.50 9.88 -20.91
C ALA A 82 9.40 11.03 -20.43
N PRO A 83 10.74 10.89 -20.38
CA PRO A 83 11.61 12.01 -20.09
C PRO A 83 11.53 13.02 -21.24
N GLU A 84 11.22 14.27 -20.91
CA GLU A 84 11.27 15.41 -21.82
C GLU A 84 12.70 15.71 -22.29
N THR A 85 13.19 14.93 -23.26
CA THR A 85 14.40 15.28 -24.03
C THR A 85 14.00 16.05 -25.28
N GLY A 86 13.97 17.38 -25.19
CA GLY A 86 14.01 18.27 -26.34
C GLY A 86 15.20 19.22 -26.21
N PRO A 87 16.08 19.36 -27.23
CA PRO A 87 17.15 20.35 -27.17
C PRO A 87 16.52 21.74 -27.40
N HIS A 88 16.64 22.64 -26.43
CA HIS A 88 16.39 24.05 -26.71
C HIS A 88 17.65 24.61 -27.39
N ALA A 89 17.49 24.96 -28.67
CA ALA A 89 18.46 25.68 -29.48
C ALA A 89 18.78 27.06 -28.90
#